data_AF-A0AAE0E040-F1
#
_entry.id   AF-A0AAE0E040-F1
#
_cell.length_a   1.000
_cell.length_b   1.000
_cell.length_c   1.000
_cell.angle_alpha   90.00
_cell.angle_beta   90.00
_cell.angle_gamma   90.00
#
_symmetry.space_group_name_H-M   'P 1'
#
loop_
_entity.id
_entity.type
_entity.pdbx_description
1 polymer ?
#
loop_
_entity_poly.entity_id
_entity_poly.type
_entity_poly.pdbx_seq_one_letter_code
_entity_poly.pdbx_strand_id
1 'polypeptide(L)'
;MKGVQFLVAFVVLAIASSLVSASDPSPLQDFCVAIDDYKSGVFVNGKFCKDPKLVAPNDLFYSGLNIPQNTSNPEGTLYVGFVTSNPDNKLFTKVLNKGDVFVFPIGLIHYQFNIGKANAVAFAGLSSQNPGVITIANAVFGSDPPINPDVLARPFQLDQNVVKSL
;
A
#
# COMPACT_ATOMS: atom_id res chain seq x y z
N MET A 1 31.33 3.64 36.91
CA MET A 1 29.88 3.80 36.71
C MET A 1 29.51 4.61 35.46
N LYS A 2 30.14 5.77 35.20
CA LYS A 2 29.83 6.59 34.00
C LYS A 2 30.04 5.86 32.66
N GLY A 3 31.12 5.10 32.51
CA GLY A 3 31.41 4.35 31.27
C GLY A 3 30.38 3.25 30.95
N VAL A 4 29.84 2.57 31.97
CA VAL A 4 28.77 1.57 31.80
C VAL A 4 27.48 2.25 31.34
N GLN A 5 27.17 3.43 31.86
CA GLN A 5 26.01 4.22 31.45
C GLN A 5 26.07 4.64 29.97
N PHE A 6 27.23 5.08 29.48
CA PHE A 6 27.41 5.42 28.07
C PHE A 6 27.28 4.20 27.17
N LEU A 7 27.82 3.05 27.58
CA LEU A 7 27.76 1.81 26.82
C LEU A 7 26.32 1.29 26.70
N VAL A 8 25.55 1.38 27.79
CA VAL A 8 24.11 1.07 27.78
C VAL A 8 23.33 2.00 26.86
N ALA A 9 23.62 3.31 26.88
CA ALA A 9 22.93 4.28 26.02
C ALA A 9 23.18 4.03 24.51
N PHE A 10 24.41 3.70 24.13
CA PHE A 10 24.75 3.38 22.73
C PHE A 10 24.07 2.09 22.25
N VAL A 11 24.00 1.07 23.10
CA VAL A 11 23.31 -0.20 22.76
C VAL A 11 21.81 0.04 22.57
N VAL A 12 21.17 0.85 23.42
CA VAL A 12 19.75 1.20 23.28
C VAL A 12 19.49 2.00 22.00
N LEU A 13 20.36 2.96 21.66
CA LEU A 13 20.25 3.75 20.44
C LEU A 13 20.42 2.89 19.17
N ALA A 14 21.34 1.93 19.19
CA ALA A 14 21.55 0.99 18.09
C ALA A 14 20.36 0.03 17.89
N ILE A 15 19.73 -0.43 18.97
CA ILE A 15 18.53 -1.28 18.90
C ILE A 15 17.31 -0.49 18.40
N ALA A 16 17.21 0.79 18.74
CA ALA A 16 16.12 1.67 18.31
C ALA A 16 16.22 2.15 16.85
N SER A 17 17.34 1.88 16.16
CA SER A 17 17.63 2.37 14.81
C SER A 17 17.64 1.26 13.74
N SER A 18 16.97 0.14 13.99
CA SER A 18 16.78 -0.90 12.97
C SER A 18 15.96 -0.35 11.79
N LEU A 19 16.64 -0.16 10.66
CA LEU A 19 16.00 0.13 9.38
C LEU A 19 15.23 -1.12 8.95
N VAL A 20 13.92 -1.12 9.15
CA VAL A 20 13.05 -2.15 8.57
C VAL A 20 12.88 -1.79 7.09
N SER A 21 13.58 -2.53 6.22
CA SER A 21 13.33 -2.50 4.79
C SER A 21 12.61 -3.80 4.41
N ALA A 22 11.36 -3.68 3.99
CA ALA A 22 10.59 -4.79 3.45
C ALA A 22 10.45 -4.56 1.95
N SER A 23 11.00 -5.48 1.16
CA SER A 23 10.81 -5.58 -0.28
C SER A 23 10.64 -7.05 -0.63
N ASP A 24 10.06 -7.34 -1.79
CA ASP A 24 9.89 -8.71 -2.23
C ASP A 24 11.25 -9.39 -2.38
N PRO A 25 11.40 -10.65 -1.92
CA PRO A 25 12.61 -11.43 -2.15
C PRO A 25 12.90 -11.59 -3.65
N SER A 26 14.18 -11.54 -4.02
CA SER A 26 14.58 -11.84 -5.40
C SER A 26 14.17 -13.27 -5.79
N PRO A 27 13.75 -13.50 -7.05
CA PRO A 27 13.42 -14.83 -7.52
C PRO A 27 14.68 -15.73 -7.55
N LEU A 28 14.51 -17.00 -7.20
CA LEU A 28 15.60 -18.01 -7.20
C LEU A 28 15.63 -18.87 -8.47
N GLN A 29 14.65 -18.68 -9.36
CA GLN A 29 14.47 -19.38 -10.63
C GLN A 29 13.69 -18.49 -11.60
N ASP A 30 13.62 -18.86 -12.88
CA ASP A 30 13.01 -18.02 -13.93
C ASP A 30 11.54 -17.66 -13.66
N PHE A 31 10.73 -18.62 -13.19
CA PHE A 31 9.34 -18.39 -12.83
C PHE A 31 8.87 -19.30 -11.70
N CYS A 32 7.89 -18.81 -10.94
CA CYS A 32 7.14 -19.55 -9.92
C CYS A 32 5.66 -19.12 -10.01
N VAL A 33 4.85 -19.90 -10.74
CA VAL A 33 3.42 -19.63 -10.86
C VAL A 33 2.75 -20.04 -9.55
N ALA A 34 2.05 -19.12 -8.89
CA ALA A 34 1.37 -19.40 -7.64
C ALA A 34 0.25 -20.45 -7.81
N ILE A 35 0.12 -21.36 -6.85
CA ILE A 35 -1.04 -22.26 -6.73
C ILE A 35 -2.00 -21.79 -5.62
N ASP A 36 -3.30 -21.99 -5.85
CA ASP A 36 -4.35 -21.60 -4.91
C ASP A 36 -4.70 -22.69 -3.88
N ASP A 37 -4.44 -23.97 -4.21
CA ASP A 37 -4.85 -25.11 -3.40
C ASP A 37 -3.69 -25.68 -2.57
N TYR A 38 -3.74 -25.44 -1.25
CA TYR A 38 -2.84 -26.07 -0.28
C TYR A 38 -3.65 -26.96 0.66
N LYS A 39 -3.95 -28.17 0.22
CA LYS A 39 -4.58 -29.20 1.10
C LYS A 39 -3.74 -29.53 2.34
N SER A 40 -2.46 -29.14 2.36
CA SER A 40 -1.56 -29.20 3.51
C SER A 40 -1.28 -27.78 4.02
N GLY A 41 -1.82 -27.43 5.19
CA GLY A 41 -1.81 -26.09 5.81
C GLY A 41 -0.46 -25.55 6.27
N VAL A 42 0.58 -25.58 5.44
CA VAL A 42 1.86 -24.93 5.73
C VAL A 42 1.85 -23.51 5.17
N PHE A 43 2.06 -22.50 6.02
CA PHE A 43 2.18 -21.11 5.60
C PHE A 43 3.62 -20.78 5.27
N VAL A 44 3.85 -20.19 4.08
CA VAL A 44 5.16 -19.71 3.62
C VAL A 44 5.08 -18.21 3.33
N ASN A 45 6.24 -17.54 3.28
CA ASN A 45 6.29 -16.16 2.82
C ASN A 45 6.02 -16.10 1.31
N GLY A 46 4.81 -15.68 0.91
CA GLY A 46 4.35 -15.65 -0.48
C GLY A 46 3.35 -16.76 -0.79
N LYS A 47 3.62 -17.53 -1.86
CA LYS A 47 2.75 -18.62 -2.34
C LYS A 47 3.60 -19.82 -2.74
N PHE A 48 2.99 -21.00 -2.73
CA PHE A 48 3.62 -22.18 -3.32
C PHE A 48 3.64 -22.08 -4.84
N CYS A 49 4.68 -22.65 -5.44
CA CYS A 49 4.83 -22.71 -6.88
C CYS A 49 4.18 -23.98 -7.46
N LYS A 50 3.55 -23.85 -8.62
CA LYS A 50 3.23 -24.97 -9.50
C LYS A 50 4.53 -25.62 -9.98
N ASP A 51 4.52 -26.94 -10.19
CA ASP A 51 5.66 -27.63 -10.81
C ASP A 51 5.98 -26.97 -12.16
N PRO A 52 7.22 -26.48 -12.40
CA PRO A 52 7.60 -25.82 -13.64
C PRO A 52 7.32 -26.65 -14.90
N LYS A 53 7.30 -27.99 -14.80
CA LYS A 53 6.98 -28.89 -15.92
C LYS A 53 5.50 -28.91 -16.28
N LEU A 54 4.63 -28.46 -15.37
CA LEU A 54 3.18 -28.40 -15.54
C LEU A 54 2.69 -26.98 -15.86
N VAL A 55 3.59 -26.00 -15.93
CA VAL A 55 3.26 -24.61 -16.31
C VAL A 55 2.97 -24.55 -17.82
N ALA A 56 1.85 -23.93 -18.16
CA ALA A 56 1.38 -23.70 -19.52
C ALA A 56 1.33 -22.19 -19.83
N PRO A 57 1.29 -21.78 -21.11
CA PRO A 57 1.22 -20.36 -21.49
C PRO A 57 0.08 -19.59 -20.82
N ASN A 58 -1.07 -20.24 -20.62
CA ASN A 58 -2.23 -19.62 -19.97
C ASN A 58 -2.01 -19.32 -18.48
N ASP A 59 -1.05 -19.98 -17.80
CA ASP A 59 -0.70 -19.68 -16.41
C ASP A 59 0.11 -18.37 -16.28
N LEU A 60 0.71 -17.91 -17.38
CA LEU A 60 1.51 -16.68 -17.48
C LEU A 60 0.78 -15.57 -18.25
N PHE A 61 -0.46 -15.83 -18.66
CA PHE A 61 -1.27 -14.92 -19.46
C PHE A 61 -2.41 -14.36 -18.62
N TYR A 62 -2.52 -13.04 -18.60
CA TYR A 62 -3.68 -12.36 -18.02
C TYR A 62 -4.36 -11.51 -19.11
N SER A 63 -5.67 -11.68 -19.24
CA SER A 63 -6.53 -10.84 -20.07
C SER A 63 -7.62 -10.21 -19.20
N GLY A 64 -8.04 -9.00 -19.54
CA GLY A 64 -8.97 -8.20 -18.73
C GLY A 64 -8.68 -6.71 -18.82
N LEU A 65 -7.40 -6.33 -18.89
CA LEU A 65 -7.00 -4.93 -19.10
C LEU A 65 -7.33 -4.41 -20.51
N ASN A 66 -7.58 -5.33 -21.45
CA ASN A 66 -8.01 -5.03 -22.81
C ASN A 66 -9.51 -4.73 -22.93
N ILE A 67 -10.30 -4.87 -21.86
CA ILE A 67 -11.70 -4.46 -21.84
C ILE A 67 -11.72 -2.97 -21.54
N PRO A 68 -11.96 -2.09 -22.53
CA PRO A 68 -12.04 -0.67 -22.25
C PRO A 68 -13.25 -0.42 -21.35
N GLN A 69 -13.03 0.26 -20.23
CA GLN A 69 -14.14 0.94 -19.57
C GLN A 69 -14.69 2.04 -20.49
N ASN A 70 -15.93 2.45 -20.27
CA ASN A 70 -16.54 3.51 -21.07
C ASN A 70 -15.78 4.83 -20.90
N THR A 71 -14.96 5.17 -21.89
CA THR A 71 -14.18 6.41 -22.01
C THR A 71 -14.77 7.35 -23.06
N SER A 72 -16.09 7.27 -23.33
CA SER A 72 -16.77 8.09 -24.34
C SER A 72 -16.83 9.59 -24.02
N ASN A 73 -16.07 10.06 -23.02
CA ASN A 73 -15.83 11.46 -22.73
C ASN A 73 -14.32 11.76 -22.77
N PRO A 74 -13.91 12.92 -23.31
CA PRO A 74 -12.50 13.23 -23.47
C PRO A 74 -11.83 13.37 -22.10
N GLU A 75 -10.72 12.63 -21.94
CA GLU A 75 -9.59 12.91 -21.06
C GLU A 75 -9.97 13.20 -19.58
N GLY A 76 -10.20 12.14 -18.79
CA GLY A 76 -10.33 12.28 -17.34
C GLY A 76 -9.08 12.90 -16.72
N THR A 77 -9.27 13.87 -15.82
CA THR A 77 -8.20 14.63 -15.17
C THR A 77 -8.12 14.23 -13.70
N LEU A 78 -6.97 13.71 -13.28
CA LEU A 78 -6.75 13.29 -11.89
C LEU A 78 -5.92 14.31 -11.14
N TYR A 79 -6.47 14.85 -10.06
CA TYR A 79 -5.69 15.53 -9.04
C TYR A 79 -5.16 14.49 -8.06
N VAL A 80 -3.83 14.33 -8.02
CA VAL A 80 -3.18 13.33 -7.19
C VAL A 80 -2.22 13.98 -6.21
N GLY A 81 -1.94 13.30 -5.11
CA GLY A 81 -0.87 13.72 -4.22
C GLY A 81 -0.54 12.73 -3.12
N PHE A 82 0.60 12.96 -2.47
CA PHE A 82 1.03 12.25 -1.27
C PHE A 82 1.59 13.20 -0.22
N VAL A 83 1.59 12.76 1.03
CA VAL A 83 2.10 13.50 2.17
C VAL A 83 3.36 12.82 2.68
N THR A 84 4.44 13.57 2.89
CA THR A 84 5.66 13.02 3.50
C THR A 84 5.47 12.70 4.97
N SER A 85 6.35 11.87 5.53
CA SER A 85 6.38 11.56 6.95
C SER A 85 6.67 12.79 7.82
N ASN A 86 6.46 12.64 9.13
CA ASN A 86 6.86 13.60 10.15
C ASN A 86 8.37 13.94 10.07
N PRO A 87 8.77 15.17 10.47
CA PRO A 87 7.92 16.21 11.05
C PRO A 87 7.21 17.10 10.01
N ASP A 88 7.68 17.11 8.76
CA ASP A 88 7.28 18.13 7.78
C ASP A 88 5.85 17.95 7.26
N ASN A 89 5.36 16.71 7.17
CA ASN A 89 4.03 16.40 6.63
C ASN A 89 3.73 17.15 5.32
N LYS A 90 4.72 17.27 4.44
CA LYS A 90 4.67 18.09 3.25
C LYS A 90 3.84 17.41 2.18
N LEU A 91 2.87 18.15 1.64
CA LEU A 91 2.03 17.70 0.53
C LEU A 91 2.74 17.91 -0.82
N PHE A 92 2.81 16.84 -1.62
CA PHE A 92 3.22 16.86 -3.02
C PHE A 92 2.02 16.55 -3.89
N THR A 93 1.71 17.42 -4.85
CA THR A 93 0.51 17.29 -5.69
C THR A 93 0.77 17.59 -7.15
N LYS A 94 -0.03 16.97 -8.01
CA LYS A 94 -0.03 17.24 -9.44
C LYS A 94 -1.40 16.94 -10.05
N VAL A 95 -1.74 17.68 -11.10
CA VAL A 95 -2.85 17.33 -11.98
C VAL A 95 -2.28 16.49 -13.13
N LEU A 96 -2.80 15.28 -13.29
CA LEU A 96 -2.42 14.34 -14.35
C LEU A 96 -3.45 14.35 -15.48
N ASN A 97 -2.94 14.39 -16.70
CA ASN A 97 -3.67 14.16 -17.93
C ASN A 97 -3.27 12.80 -18.53
N LYS A 98 -3.90 12.40 -19.63
CA LYS A 98 -3.56 11.14 -20.28
C LYS A 98 -2.10 11.10 -20.71
N GLY A 99 -1.44 9.99 -20.39
CA GLY A 99 -0.03 9.78 -20.69
C GLY A 99 0.92 10.31 -19.62
N ASP A 100 0.44 11.11 -18.66
CA ASP A 100 1.25 11.54 -17.53
C ASP A 100 1.48 10.36 -16.56
N VAL A 101 2.65 10.36 -15.92
CA VAL A 101 3.05 9.38 -14.90
C VAL A 101 3.40 10.11 -13.62
N PHE A 102 3.01 9.53 -12.48
CA PHE A 102 3.32 10.05 -11.15
C PHE A 102 3.76 8.91 -10.23
N VAL A 103 4.74 9.18 -9.37
CA VAL A 103 5.32 8.17 -8.46
C VAL A 103 4.87 8.45 -7.04
N PHE A 104 4.35 7.42 -6.39
CA PHE A 104 4.05 7.42 -4.96
C PHE A 104 5.13 6.63 -4.22
N PRO A 105 5.88 7.25 -3.28
CA PRO A 105 6.85 6.51 -2.48
C PRO A 105 6.18 5.46 -1.58
N ILE A 106 6.89 4.37 -1.31
CA ILE A 106 6.39 3.24 -0.52
C ILE A 106 5.95 3.70 0.87
N GLY A 107 4.75 3.29 1.27
CA GLY A 107 4.21 3.49 2.63
C GLY A 107 3.67 4.88 2.93
N LEU A 108 3.74 5.83 1.98
CA LEU A 108 3.20 7.18 2.20
C LEU A 108 1.70 7.26 1.89
N ILE A 109 1.01 8.06 2.71
CA ILE A 109 -0.39 8.41 2.50
C ILE A 109 -0.50 9.17 1.18
N HIS A 110 -1.38 8.70 0.30
CA HIS A 110 -1.62 9.32 -0.99
C HIS A 110 -3.08 9.21 -1.40
N TYR A 111 -3.49 10.01 -2.39
CA TYR A 111 -4.86 10.06 -2.88
C TYR A 111 -4.90 10.38 -4.38
N GLN A 112 -6.03 10.04 -4.99
CA GLN A 112 -6.41 10.43 -6.33
C GLN A 112 -7.85 10.95 -6.32
N PHE A 113 -8.09 12.09 -6.95
CA PHE A 113 -9.39 12.71 -7.03
C PHE A 113 -9.68 13.15 -8.46
N ASN A 114 -10.79 12.67 -9.03
CA ASN A 114 -11.21 13.06 -10.37
C ASN A 114 -11.81 14.47 -10.34
N ILE A 115 -11.09 15.43 -10.90
CA ILE A 115 -11.54 16.83 -11.03
C ILE A 115 -12.11 17.14 -12.42
N GLY A 116 -12.02 16.17 -13.35
CA GLY A 116 -12.60 16.29 -14.67
C GLY A 116 -14.12 16.11 -14.66
N LYS A 117 -14.76 16.54 -15.76
CA LYS A 117 -16.19 16.26 -16.01
C LYS A 117 -16.42 14.85 -16.57
N ALA A 118 -15.32 14.15 -16.88
CA ALA A 118 -15.25 12.88 -17.56
C ALA A 118 -14.80 11.77 -16.62
N ASN A 119 -15.01 10.51 -16.98
CA ASN A 119 -14.47 9.39 -16.21
C ASN A 119 -12.96 9.34 -16.42
N ALA A 120 -12.21 9.11 -15.34
CA ALA A 120 -10.76 8.96 -15.40
C ALA A 120 -10.38 7.50 -15.13
N VAL A 121 -9.42 6.98 -15.90
CA VAL A 121 -8.84 5.65 -15.73
C VAL A 121 -7.33 5.81 -15.58
N ALA A 122 -6.75 5.12 -14.61
CA ALA A 122 -5.31 5.08 -14.38
C ALA A 122 -4.85 3.65 -14.11
N PHE A 123 -3.61 3.36 -14.49
CA PHE A 123 -2.93 2.11 -14.16
C PHE A 123 -1.90 2.39 -13.07
N ALA A 124 -1.89 1.57 -12.02
CA ALA A 124 -0.90 1.62 -10.96
C ALA A 124 0.01 0.39 -11.06
N GLY A 125 1.31 0.62 -11.23
CA GLY A 125 2.33 -0.41 -11.08
C GLY A 125 2.93 -0.33 -9.68
N LEU A 126 3.02 -1.48 -8.99
CA LEU A 126 3.63 -1.57 -7.66
C LEU A 126 4.80 -2.54 -7.71
N SER A 127 5.83 -2.27 -6.92
CA SER A 127 7.06 -3.07 -6.86
C SER A 127 6.96 -4.25 -5.87
N SER A 128 5.76 -4.81 -5.70
CA SER A 128 5.52 -6.00 -4.86
C SER A 128 4.40 -6.85 -5.47
N GLN A 129 4.54 -8.17 -5.36
CA GLN A 129 3.56 -9.18 -5.70
C GLN A 129 2.32 -9.11 -4.78
N ASN A 130 2.46 -8.52 -3.59
CA ASN A 130 1.37 -8.29 -2.66
C ASN A 130 1.60 -7.01 -1.86
N PRO A 131 1.36 -5.83 -2.48
CA PRO A 131 1.67 -4.54 -1.86
C PRO A 131 0.77 -4.22 -0.66
N GLY A 132 -0.40 -4.89 -0.55
CA GLY A 132 -1.43 -4.54 0.41
C GLY A 132 -2.05 -3.17 0.15
N VAL A 133 -3.18 -2.89 0.80
CA VAL A 133 -3.85 -1.58 0.75
C VAL A 133 -4.41 -1.27 2.14
N ILE A 134 -4.09 -0.10 2.68
CA ILE A 134 -4.67 0.41 3.92
C ILE A 134 -5.50 1.64 3.57
N THR A 135 -6.81 1.46 3.43
CA THR A 135 -7.75 2.57 3.26
C THR A 135 -7.90 3.30 4.59
N ILE A 136 -7.32 4.48 4.73
CA ILE A 136 -7.18 5.19 6.01
C ILE A 136 -8.52 5.34 6.74
N ALA A 137 -9.57 5.81 6.07
CA ALA A 137 -10.87 5.99 6.69
C ALA A 137 -11.44 4.67 7.22
N ASN A 138 -11.34 3.58 6.45
CA ASN A 138 -11.82 2.27 6.87
C ASN A 138 -10.96 1.67 7.99
N ALA A 139 -9.63 1.88 7.95
CA ALA A 139 -8.73 1.39 8.98
C ALA A 139 -8.89 2.14 10.32
N VAL A 140 -9.21 3.43 10.28
CA VAL A 140 -9.34 4.29 11.47
C VAL A 140 -10.77 4.25 12.04
N PHE A 141 -11.79 4.36 11.19
CA PHE A 141 -13.19 4.50 11.63
C PHE A 141 -14.06 3.27 11.33
N GLY A 142 -13.66 2.42 10.39
CA GLY A 142 -14.41 1.21 9.97
C GLY A 142 -13.78 -0.12 10.38
N SER A 143 -12.86 -0.12 11.35
CA SER A 143 -12.17 -1.35 11.75
C SER A 143 -13.11 -2.32 12.46
N ASP A 144 -12.81 -3.63 12.38
CA ASP A 144 -13.52 -4.66 13.11
C ASP A 144 -12.54 -5.53 13.93
N PRO A 145 -12.59 -5.52 15.27
CA PRO A 145 -13.45 -4.67 16.10
C PRO A 145 -13.11 -3.16 15.98
N PRO A 146 -14.07 -2.26 16.29
CA PRO A 146 -13.85 -0.82 16.18
C PRO A 146 -12.82 -0.31 17.20
N ILE A 147 -12.00 0.65 16.79
CA ILE A 147 -11.11 1.38 17.72
C ILE A 147 -11.98 2.13 18.73
N ASN A 148 -11.58 2.11 20.01
CA ASN A 148 -12.30 2.82 21.06
C ASN A 148 -12.46 4.31 20.70
N PRO A 149 -13.69 4.85 20.64
CA PRO A 149 -13.94 6.25 20.30
C PRO A 149 -13.16 7.25 21.16
N ASP A 150 -12.85 6.93 22.41
CA ASP A 150 -12.05 7.79 23.31
C ASP A 150 -10.58 7.94 22.86
N VAL A 151 -10.08 6.92 22.16
CA VAL A 151 -8.73 6.92 21.58
C VAL A 151 -8.69 7.79 20.32
N LEU A 152 -9.77 7.82 19.54
CA LEU A 152 -9.87 8.63 18.32
C LEU A 152 -10.29 10.08 18.62
N ALA A 153 -11.19 10.31 19.57
CA ALA A 153 -11.69 11.64 19.91
C ALA A 153 -10.57 12.62 20.29
N ARG A 154 -9.52 12.13 20.99
CA ARG A 154 -8.40 12.97 21.45
C ARG A 154 -7.49 13.45 20.31
N PRO A 155 -6.90 12.59 19.46
CA PRO A 155 -6.04 13.03 18.35
C PRO A 155 -6.79 13.83 17.29
N PHE A 156 -8.05 13.47 17.00
CA PHE A 156 -8.85 14.17 16.00
C PHE A 156 -9.55 15.42 16.55
N GLN A 157 -9.50 15.65 17.86
CA GLN A 157 -10.16 16.78 18.55
C GLN A 157 -11.67 16.85 18.28
N LEU A 158 -12.32 15.68 18.26
CA LEU A 158 -13.74 15.53 18.00
C LEU A 158 -14.50 15.10 19.25
N ASP A 159 -15.80 15.39 19.29
CA ASP A 159 -16.69 14.78 20.27
C ASP A 159 -16.82 13.27 20.00
N GLN A 160 -16.93 12.48 21.05
CA GLN A 160 -17.05 11.03 20.94
C GLN A 160 -18.26 10.59 20.12
N ASN A 161 -19.37 11.34 20.17
CA ASN A 161 -20.57 11.03 19.42
C ASN A 161 -20.39 11.32 17.93
N VAL A 162 -19.57 12.32 17.58
CA VAL A 162 -19.17 12.56 16.19
C VAL A 162 -18.34 11.38 15.69
N VAL A 163 -17.35 10.92 16.48
CA VAL A 163 -16.54 9.74 16.11
C VAL A 163 -17.39 8.50 15.90
N LYS A 164 -18.40 8.25 16.75
CA LYS A 164 -19.32 7.12 16.62
C LYS A 164 -20.25 7.23 15.40
N SER A 165 -20.38 8.42 14.81
CA SER A 165 -21.23 8.68 13.64
C SER A 165 -20.48 8.64 12.31
N LEU A 166 -19.14 8.58 12.35
CA LEU A 166 -18.26 8.39 11.19
C LEU A 166 -18.17 6.91 10.82
#